data_AF-A0A9D4TD81-F1
#
_entry.id   AF-A0A9D4TD81-F1
#
_cell.length_a   1.000
_cell.length_b   1.000
_cell.length_c   1.000
_cell.angle_alpha   90.00
_cell.angle_beta   90.00
_cell.angle_gamma   90.00
#
_symmetry.space_group_name_H-M   'P 1'
#
loop_
_entity.id
_entity.type
_entity.pdbx_description
1 polymer ?
#
loop_
_entity_poly.entity_id
_entity_poly.type
_entity_poly.pdbx_seq_one_letter_code
_entity_poly.pdbx_strand_id
1 'polypeptide(L)'
;MSAEDATDYRKLKQTLLQRFRYSEEGYRVKFRDAKPENAETARQFAGRLLGYFEHWQELAKTAKTYEALRDKIVSEQFLRRCEEKLAIFLKERGCDDLDTLAKTADQYLEAQGIINLARGKEELYNLLWRVETDADGHESS
;
A
#
# COMPACT_ATOMS: atom_id res chain seq x y z
N MET A 1 -11.45 -32.54 -24.77
CA MET A 1 -11.44 -31.81 -23.49
C MET A 1 -12.88 -31.44 -23.19
N SER A 2 -13.42 -31.97 -22.10
CA SER A 2 -14.81 -31.73 -21.71
C SER A 2 -14.96 -30.34 -21.07
N ALA A 3 -16.19 -29.84 -20.95
CA ALA A 3 -16.47 -28.59 -20.25
C ALA A 3 -16.14 -28.66 -18.74
N GLU A 4 -16.14 -29.87 -18.18
CA GLU A 4 -15.76 -30.14 -16.80
C GLU A 4 -14.25 -29.97 -16.60
N ASP A 5 -13.43 -30.51 -17.51
CA ASP A 5 -11.97 -30.36 -17.49
C ASP A 5 -11.55 -28.88 -17.60
N ALA A 6 -12.27 -28.10 -18.41
CA ALA A 6 -12.02 -26.67 -18.59
C ALA A 6 -12.36 -25.84 -17.33
N THR A 7 -13.35 -26.28 -16.56
CA THR A 7 -13.77 -25.62 -15.31
C THR A 7 -12.77 -25.90 -14.19
N ASP A 8 -12.27 -27.13 -14.11
CA ASP A 8 -11.26 -27.53 -13.13
C ASP A 8 -9.91 -26.83 -13.40
N TYR A 9 -9.51 -26.73 -14.67
CA TYR A 9 -8.31 -25.97 -15.06
C TYR A 9 -8.41 -24.48 -14.70
N ARG A 10 -9.56 -23.84 -14.92
CA ARG A 10 -9.77 -22.43 -14.52
C ARG A 10 -9.66 -22.26 -13.01
N LYS A 11 -10.26 -23.17 -12.24
CA LYS A 11 -10.27 -23.12 -10.78
C LYS A 11 -8.88 -23.38 -10.19
N LEU A 12 -8.13 -24.34 -10.74
CA LEU A 12 -6.74 -24.63 -10.38
C LEU A 12 -5.84 -23.44 -10.70
N LYS A 13 -5.95 -22.87 -11.92
CA LYS A 13 -5.22 -21.66 -12.31
C LYS A 13 -5.51 -20.50 -11.37
N GLN A 14 -6.77 -20.23 -11.05
CA GLN A 14 -7.17 -19.17 -10.13
C GLN A 14 -6.62 -19.39 -8.71
N THR A 15 -6.68 -20.63 -8.20
CA THR A 15 -6.16 -20.99 -6.88
C THR A 15 -4.64 -20.87 -6.82
N LEU A 16 -3.93 -21.29 -7.86
CA LEU A 16 -2.48 -21.11 -7.98
C LEU A 16 -2.12 -19.63 -8.04
N LEU A 17 -2.80 -18.83 -8.88
CA LEU A 17 -2.55 -17.39 -8.99
C LEU A 17 -2.79 -16.67 -7.64
N GLN A 18 -3.86 -17.00 -6.91
CA GLN A 18 -4.11 -16.50 -5.56
C GLN A 18 -3.01 -16.90 -4.58
N ARG A 19 -2.58 -18.17 -4.61
CA ARG A 19 -1.50 -18.70 -3.74
C ARG A 19 -0.12 -18.10 -4.06
N PHE A 20 0.14 -17.74 -5.32
CA PHE A 20 1.38 -17.09 -5.78
C PHE A 20 1.38 -15.56 -5.69
N ARG A 21 0.40 -14.97 -4.98
CA ARG A 21 0.28 -13.51 -4.77
C ARG A 21 0.11 -12.70 -6.06
N TYR A 22 -0.74 -13.16 -6.98
CA TYR A 22 -1.28 -12.31 -8.06
C TYR A 22 -2.38 -11.38 -7.52
N SER A 23 -2.09 -10.64 -6.46
CA SER A 23 -2.93 -9.53 -6.02
C SER A 23 -2.36 -8.24 -6.55
N GLU A 24 -3.22 -7.22 -6.68
CA GLU A 24 -2.81 -5.85 -6.96
C GLU A 24 -1.63 -5.44 -6.08
N GLU A 25 -1.77 -5.64 -4.77
CA GLU A 25 -0.76 -5.30 -3.77
C GLU A 25 0.54 -6.09 -3.95
N GLY A 26 0.44 -7.37 -4.33
CA GLY A 26 1.60 -8.22 -4.60
C GLY A 26 2.44 -7.69 -5.76
N TYR A 27 1.80 -7.23 -6.84
CA TYR A 27 2.50 -6.64 -7.97
C TYR A 27 3.03 -5.24 -7.69
N ARG A 28 2.30 -4.43 -6.91
CA ARG A 28 2.80 -3.14 -6.41
C ARG A 28 4.10 -3.31 -5.63
N VAL A 29 4.13 -4.24 -4.67
CA VAL A 29 5.32 -4.53 -3.86
C VAL A 29 6.46 -5.02 -4.75
N LYS A 30 6.21 -5.96 -5.68
CA LYS A 30 7.22 -6.39 -6.65
C LYS A 30 7.78 -5.24 -7.47
N PHE A 31 6.94 -4.33 -7.95
CA PHE A 31 7.38 -3.15 -8.71
C PHE A 31 8.25 -2.21 -7.87
N ARG A 32 7.83 -1.89 -6.64
CA ARG A 32 8.52 -0.91 -5.77
C ARG A 32 9.82 -1.43 -5.16
N ASP A 33 9.89 -2.73 -4.87
CA ASP A 33 11.01 -3.34 -4.16
C ASP A 33 11.97 -4.10 -5.10
N ALA A 34 11.65 -4.16 -6.40
CA ALA A 34 12.47 -4.81 -7.42
C ALA A 34 13.89 -4.24 -7.44
N LYS A 35 14.87 -5.14 -7.46
CA LYS A 35 16.29 -4.84 -7.63
C LYS A 35 16.84 -5.68 -8.80
N PRO A 36 17.87 -5.22 -9.51
CA PRO A 36 18.53 -6.02 -10.52
C PRO A 36 19.03 -7.35 -9.95
N GLU A 37 18.85 -8.43 -10.69
CA GLU A 37 19.30 -9.77 -10.32
C GLU A 37 20.72 -10.06 -10.85
N ASN A 38 21.40 -11.05 -10.26
CA ASN A 38 22.71 -11.48 -10.74
C ASN A 38 22.61 -11.97 -12.19
N ALA A 39 23.51 -11.47 -13.05
CA ALA A 39 23.50 -11.72 -14.50
C ALA A 39 22.29 -11.17 -15.27
N GLU A 40 21.47 -10.32 -14.67
CA GLU A 40 20.40 -9.60 -15.36
C GLU A 40 20.98 -8.38 -16.09
N THR A 41 20.70 -8.26 -17.39
CA THR A 41 21.04 -7.06 -18.15
C THR A 41 20.08 -5.92 -17.83
N ALA A 42 20.50 -4.66 -18.02
CA ALA A 42 19.66 -3.50 -17.81
C ALA A 42 18.33 -3.55 -18.61
N ARG A 43 18.35 -4.13 -19.83
CA ARG A 43 17.15 -4.29 -20.65
C ARG A 43 16.17 -5.31 -20.05
N GLN A 44 16.68 -6.42 -19.51
CA GLN A 44 15.85 -7.42 -18.84
C GLN A 44 15.22 -6.84 -17.58
N PHE A 45 16.00 -6.11 -16.78
CA PHE A 45 15.48 -5.45 -15.57
C PHE A 45 14.38 -4.44 -15.90
N ALA A 46 14.59 -3.59 -16.91
CA ALA A 46 13.58 -2.63 -17.36
C ALA A 46 12.30 -3.34 -17.83
N GLY A 47 12.42 -4.43 -18.59
CA GLY A 47 11.26 -5.23 -19.03
C GLY A 47 10.51 -5.87 -17.87
N ARG A 48 11.22 -6.35 -16.84
CA ARG A 48 10.62 -6.93 -15.63
C ARG A 48 9.89 -5.88 -14.78
N LEU A 49 10.50 -4.70 -14.60
CA LEU A 49 9.85 -3.56 -13.94
C LEU A 49 8.57 -3.14 -14.67
N LEU A 50 8.64 -3.01 -16.00
CA LEU A 50 7.48 -2.68 -16.82
C LEU A 50 6.38 -3.73 -16.66
N GLY A 51 6.74 -5.03 -16.73
CA GLY A 51 5.79 -6.12 -16.50
C GLY A 51 5.11 -6.04 -15.14
N TYR A 52 5.85 -5.77 -14.05
CA TYR A 52 5.23 -5.62 -12.72
C TYR A 52 4.27 -4.43 -12.66
N PHE A 53 4.63 -3.30 -13.27
CA PHE A 53 3.77 -2.13 -13.33
C PHE A 53 2.49 -2.37 -14.12
N GLU A 54 2.58 -2.99 -15.30
CA GLU A 54 1.43 -3.28 -16.15
C GLU A 54 0.44 -4.25 -15.48
N HIS A 55 0.96 -5.30 -14.83
CA HIS A 55 0.12 -6.24 -14.07
C HIS A 55 -0.51 -5.58 -12.84
N TRP A 56 0.23 -4.69 -12.16
CA TRP A 56 -0.34 -3.91 -11.05
C TRP A 56 -1.51 -3.05 -11.55
N GLN A 57 -1.31 -2.29 -12.63
CA GLN A 57 -2.34 -1.45 -13.24
C GLN A 57 -3.57 -2.26 -13.66
N GLU A 58 -3.37 -3.42 -14.30
CA GLU A 58 -4.43 -4.30 -14.76
C GLU A 58 -5.26 -4.86 -13.60
N LEU A 59 -4.61 -5.39 -12.56
CA LEU A 59 -5.28 -5.94 -11.38
C LEU A 59 -5.98 -4.86 -10.55
N ALA A 60 -5.43 -3.65 -10.52
CA ALA A 60 -6.05 -2.47 -9.94
C ALA A 60 -7.25 -1.94 -10.76
N LYS A 61 -7.51 -2.51 -11.95
CA LYS A 61 -8.52 -2.03 -12.91
C LYS A 61 -8.38 -0.54 -13.24
N THR A 62 -7.16 -0.02 -13.16
CA THR A 62 -6.87 1.40 -13.41
C THR A 62 -6.83 1.66 -14.90
N ALA A 63 -7.57 2.67 -15.38
CA ALA A 63 -7.58 3.02 -16.79
C ALA A 63 -6.17 3.36 -17.31
N LYS A 64 -5.90 3.10 -18.59
CA LYS A 64 -4.64 3.44 -19.26
C LYS A 64 -4.59 4.91 -19.69
N THR A 65 -5.00 5.80 -18.80
CA THR A 65 -4.91 7.25 -18.98
C THR A 65 -3.90 7.84 -18.00
N TYR A 66 -3.34 8.99 -18.35
CA TYR A 66 -2.37 9.67 -17.50
C TYR A 66 -2.98 10.03 -16.14
N GLU A 67 -4.23 10.50 -16.13
CA GLU A 67 -4.95 10.94 -14.95
C GLU A 67 -5.18 9.79 -13.98
N ALA A 68 -5.66 8.64 -14.48
CA ALA A 68 -5.90 7.47 -13.65
C ALA A 68 -4.60 6.90 -13.07
N LEU A 69 -3.52 6.89 -13.86
CA LEU A 69 -2.20 6.48 -13.38
C LEU A 69 -1.63 7.43 -12.34
N ARG A 70 -1.73 8.74 -12.58
CA ARG A 70 -1.32 9.78 -11.63
C ARG A 70 -2.05 9.59 -10.30
N ASP A 71 -3.37 9.48 -10.33
CA ASP A 71 -4.17 9.36 -9.11
C ASP A 71 -3.82 8.08 -8.36
N LYS A 72 -3.64 6.95 -9.08
CA LYS A 72 -3.22 5.69 -8.47
C LYS A 72 -1.87 5.79 -7.76
N ILE A 73 -0.88 6.39 -8.42
CA ILE A 73 0.48 6.53 -7.87
C ILE A 73 0.49 7.47 -6.67
N VAL A 74 -0.26 8.57 -6.71
CA VAL A 74 -0.32 9.54 -5.61
C VAL A 74 -1.08 8.96 -4.41
N SER A 75 -2.24 8.33 -4.63
CA SER A 75 -3.00 7.64 -3.57
C SER A 75 -2.17 6.57 -2.88
N GLU A 76 -1.38 5.82 -3.65
CA GLU A 76 -0.48 4.81 -3.11
C GLU A 76 0.61 5.40 -2.21
N GLN A 77 1.21 6.53 -2.61
CA GLN A 77 2.17 7.23 -1.76
C GLN A 77 1.52 7.86 -0.52
N PHE A 78 0.31 8.40 -0.64
CA PHE A 78 -0.44 8.91 0.50
C PHE A 78 -0.65 7.82 1.56
N LEU A 79 -1.17 6.66 1.15
CA LEU A 79 -1.40 5.52 2.03
C LEU A 79 -0.12 5.00 2.69
N ARG A 80 1.02 5.06 2.00
CA ARG A 80 2.34 4.70 2.57
C ARG A 80 2.80 5.64 3.68
N ARG A 81 2.32 6.88 3.69
CA ARG A 81 2.74 7.92 4.65
C ARG A 81 1.77 8.08 5.82
N CYS A 82 0.53 7.61 5.69
CA CYS A 82 -0.44 7.56 6.77
C CYS A 82 0.00 6.64 7.92
N GLU A 83 -0.52 6.92 9.11
CA GLU A 83 -0.50 5.96 10.22
C GLU A 83 -1.22 4.67 9.79
N GLU A 84 -0.77 3.53 10.31
CA GLU A 84 -1.29 2.21 9.97
C GLU A 84 -2.82 2.11 10.11
N LYS A 85 -3.39 2.63 11.20
CA LYS A 85 -4.85 2.60 11.43
C LYS A 85 -5.63 3.33 10.34
N LEU A 86 -5.18 4.54 9.99
CA LEU A 86 -5.78 5.34 8.91
C LEU A 86 -5.59 4.64 7.55
N ALA A 87 -4.40 4.10 7.28
CA ALA A 87 -4.13 3.39 6.04
C ALA A 87 -5.02 2.14 5.87
N ILE A 88 -5.25 1.37 6.94
CA ILE A 88 -6.17 0.22 6.93
C ILE A 88 -7.60 0.69 6.68
N PHE A 89 -8.07 1.70 7.43
CA PHE A 89 -9.42 2.26 7.28
C PHE A 89 -9.71 2.75 5.85
N LEU A 90 -8.75 3.41 5.22
CA LEU A 90 -8.87 3.90 3.84
C LEU A 90 -8.88 2.75 2.82
N LYS A 91 -8.05 1.72 3.03
CA LYS A 91 -8.02 0.53 2.16
C LYS A 91 -9.31 -0.26 2.22
N GLU A 92 -9.93 -0.39 3.39
CA GLU A 92 -11.20 -1.10 3.57
C GLU A 92 -12.37 -0.44 2.81
N ARG A 93 -12.32 0.88 2.63
CA ARG A 93 -13.33 1.63 1.88
C ARG A 93 -13.16 1.58 0.36
N GLY A 94 -12.03 1.07 -0.13
CA GLY A 94 -11.78 0.98 -1.57
C GLY A 94 -11.81 2.34 -2.28
N CYS A 95 -11.18 3.36 -1.70
CA CYS A 95 -11.09 4.68 -2.33
C CYS A 95 -10.20 4.60 -3.60
N ASP A 96 -10.83 4.57 -4.76
CA ASP A 96 -10.14 4.42 -6.06
C ASP A 96 -9.58 5.74 -6.60
N ASP A 97 -10.13 6.87 -6.17
CA ASP A 97 -9.69 8.21 -6.57
C ASP A 97 -9.07 8.99 -5.39
N LEU A 98 -8.14 9.89 -5.75
CA LEU A 98 -7.35 10.64 -4.78
C LEU A 98 -8.18 11.62 -3.95
N ASP A 99 -9.21 12.24 -4.55
CA ASP A 99 -10.04 13.23 -3.89
C ASP A 99 -10.93 12.59 -2.82
N THR A 100 -11.59 11.48 -3.15
CA THR A 100 -12.35 10.66 -2.20
C THR A 100 -11.45 10.12 -1.10
N LEU A 101 -10.22 9.70 -1.44
CA LEU A 101 -9.26 9.22 -0.45
C LEU A 101 -8.87 10.31 0.55
N ALA A 102 -8.58 11.52 0.09
CA ALA A 102 -8.26 12.66 0.96
C ALA A 102 -9.47 13.07 1.83
N LYS A 103 -10.66 13.21 1.23
CA LYS A 103 -11.90 13.53 1.95
C LYS A 103 -12.23 12.51 3.04
N THR A 104 -12.05 11.22 2.74
CA THR A 104 -12.29 10.14 3.68
C THR A 104 -11.28 10.14 4.82
N ALA A 105 -10.03 10.52 4.54
CA ALA A 105 -8.99 10.68 5.55
C ALA A 105 -9.33 11.84 6.50
N ASP A 106 -9.76 12.98 5.97
CA ASP A 106 -10.17 14.14 6.78
C ASP A 106 -11.36 13.77 7.70
N GLN A 107 -12.36 13.07 7.18
CA GLN A 107 -13.51 12.59 7.98
C GLN A 107 -13.09 11.65 9.11
N TYR A 108 -12.13 10.76 8.85
CA TYR A 108 -11.58 9.87 9.89
C TYR A 108 -10.88 10.68 10.98
N LEU A 109 -10.03 11.62 10.59
CA LEU A 109 -9.25 12.44 11.50
C LEU A 109 -10.17 13.31 12.37
N GLU A 110 -11.17 13.96 11.77
CA GLU A 110 -12.19 14.72 12.47
C GLU A 110 -12.94 13.87 13.50
N ALA A 111 -13.38 12.66 13.11
CA ALA A 111 -14.06 11.73 14.02
C ALA A 111 -13.18 11.25 15.18
N GLN A 112 -11.86 11.20 14.99
CA GLN A 112 -10.89 10.85 16.03
C GLN A 112 -10.46 12.07 16.88
N GLY A 113 -10.94 13.28 16.58
CA GLY A 113 -10.52 14.52 17.25
C GLY A 113 -9.08 14.94 16.93
N ILE A 114 -8.51 14.40 15.83
CA ILE A 114 -7.16 14.69 15.36
C ILE A 114 -7.27 15.65 14.18
N ILE A 115 -6.64 16.82 14.26
CA ILE A 115 -6.78 17.86 13.22
C ILE A 115 -5.70 17.73 12.12
N ASN A 116 -4.63 16.94 12.34
CA ASN A 116 -3.51 16.85 11.41
C ASN A 116 -2.87 15.45 11.36
N LEU A 117 -2.60 14.97 10.14
CA LEU A 117 -1.87 13.73 9.83
C LEU A 117 -0.53 13.58 10.58
N ALA A 118 0.10 14.68 11.00
CA ALA A 118 1.38 14.67 11.69
C ALA A 118 1.31 14.30 13.19
N ARG A 119 0.15 14.44 13.85
CA ARG A 119 0.06 14.47 15.32
C ARG A 119 0.36 13.11 16.01
N GLY A 120 0.26 12.00 15.29
CA GLY A 120 0.55 10.67 15.84
C GLY A 120 2.03 10.41 16.20
N LYS A 121 2.98 11.21 15.68
CA LYS A 121 4.42 11.04 15.99
C LYS A 121 4.92 11.97 17.10
N GLU A 122 4.38 13.18 17.17
CA GLU A 122 4.75 14.20 18.19
C GLU A 122 4.31 13.78 19.59
N GLU A 123 3.10 13.20 19.75
CA GLU A 123 2.61 12.79 21.06
C GLU A 123 3.41 11.61 21.65
N LEU A 124 3.84 10.65 20.83
CA LEU A 124 4.67 9.53 21.30
C LEU A 124 6.08 9.98 21.69
N TYR A 125 6.69 10.90 20.94
CA TYR A 125 8.00 11.46 21.30
C TYR A 125 7.92 12.26 22.61
N ASN A 126 6.86 13.06 22.78
CA ASN A 126 6.62 13.83 23.99
C ASN A 126 6.25 12.95 25.19
N LEU A 127 5.57 11.81 24.99
CA LEU A 127 5.25 10.85 26.04
C LEU A 127 6.50 10.06 26.47
N LEU A 128 7.32 9.62 25.50
CA LEU A 128 8.56 8.87 25.76
C LEU A 128 9.56 9.72 26.54
N TRP A 129 9.76 10.97 26.12
CA TRP A 129 10.63 11.92 26.83
C TRP A 129 10.11 12.26 28.23
N ARG A 130 8.79 12.34 28.44
CA ARG A 130 8.21 12.56 29.77
C ARG A 130 8.52 11.39 30.73
N VAL A 131 8.37 10.16 30.23
CA VAL A 131 8.62 8.94 31.02
C VAL A 131 10.12 8.81 31.36
N GLU A 132 11.02 9.18 30.45
CA GLU A 132 12.46 9.18 30.71
C GLU A 132 12.87 10.27 31.72
N THR A 133 12.28 11.47 31.66
CA THR A 133 12.58 12.54 32.63
C THR A 133 12.01 12.30 34.03
N ASP A 134 10.92 11.53 34.13
CA ASP A 134 10.31 11.18 35.42
C ASP A 134 11.03 9.98 36.10
N ALA A 135 11.77 9.16 35.34
CA ALA A 135 12.53 8.03 35.86
C ALA A 135 13.88 8.43 36.49
N ASP A 136 14.52 9.50 35.99
CA ASP A 136 15.81 9.99 36.51
C ASP A 136 15.67 10.90 37.75
N GLY A 137 14.44 11.23 38.16
CA GLY A 137 14.16 12.11 39.32
C GLY A 137 14.10 11.42 40.69
N HIS A 138 14.37 10.11 40.77
CA HIS A 138 14.21 9.33 42.00
C HIS A 138 15.43 8.51 42.41
N GLU A 139 16.64 9.02 42.17
CA GLU A 139 17.87 8.54 42.83
C GLU A 139 18.72 9.73 43.27
N SER A 140 18.24 10.51 44.25
CA SER A 140 19.08 11.41 45.07
C SER A 140 18.33 11.86 46.32
N SER A 141 18.44 11.08 47.40
CA SER A 141 18.33 11.54 48.78
C SER A 141 19.31 10.78 49.65
#